data_AF-A0A098Y876-F1
#
_entry.id   AF-A0A098Y876-F1
#
_cell.length_a   1.000
_cell.length_b   1.000
_cell.length_c   1.000
_cell.angle_alpha   90.00
_cell.angle_beta   90.00
_cell.angle_gamma   90.00
#
_symmetry.space_group_name_H-M   'P 1'
#
loop_
_entity.id
_entity.type
_entity.pdbx_description
1 polymer ?
#
loop_
_entity_poly.entity_id
_entity_poly.type
_entity_poly.pdbx_seq_one_letter_code
_entity_poly.pdbx_strand_id
1 'polypeptide(L)'
;MSRPTPALDGPAGAARGQLADDAHDGFDRLTHAVLAAPGASRQPALGAVLRGLLPGTAGVRWLHAEGLSPTSRAADLTAAHWLSLHEA
;
A
#
# COMPACT_ATOMS: atom_id res chain seq x y z
N MET A 1 25.35 -1.11 -5.88
CA MET A 1 25.13 -0.98 -4.43
C MET A 1 23.63 -1.14 -4.19
N SER A 2 23.17 -2.38 -3.99
CA SER A 2 21.77 -2.64 -3.61
C SER A 2 21.55 -2.03 -2.24
N ARG A 3 20.74 -0.97 -2.15
CA ARG A 3 20.28 -0.49 -0.85
C ARG A 3 19.42 -1.62 -0.26
N PRO A 4 19.63 -2.03 1.00
CA PRO A 4 18.71 -2.94 1.66
C PRO A 4 17.34 -2.27 1.63
N THR A 5 16.39 -2.84 0.89
CA THR A 5 14.99 -2.44 1.04
C THR A 5 14.66 -2.72 2.51
N PRO A 6 14.21 -1.73 3.30
CA PRO A 6 13.80 -1.99 4.67
C PRO A 6 12.79 -3.14 4.65
N ALA A 7 13.02 -4.15 5.50
CA ALA A 7 12.14 -5.30 5.56
C ALA A 7 10.71 -4.81 5.79
N LEU A 8 9.80 -5.19 4.89
CA LEU A 8 8.39 -4.96 5.10
C LEU A 8 7.97 -5.85 6.26
N ASP A 9 7.80 -5.26 7.43
CA ASP A 9 7.29 -5.97 8.60
C ASP A 9 5.75 -5.97 8.61
N GLY A 10 5.17 -6.95 9.30
CA GLY A 10 3.72 -7.04 9.50
C GLY A 10 2.93 -7.47 8.26
N PRO A 11 1.67 -7.01 8.09
CA PRO A 11 0.78 -7.48 7.02
C PRO A 11 1.32 -7.28 5.59
N ALA A 12 2.10 -6.21 5.36
CA ALA A 12 2.72 -5.97 4.06
C ALA A 12 3.81 -6.99 3.73
N GLY A 13 4.61 -7.42 4.72
CA GLY A 13 5.58 -8.49 4.57
C GLY A 13 4.94 -9.85 4.28
N ALA A 14 3.83 -10.15 4.96
CA ALA A 14 3.05 -11.37 4.72
C ALA A 14 2.42 -11.40 3.31
N ALA A 15 2.03 -10.25 2.77
CA ALA A 15 1.58 -10.12 1.38
C ALA A 15 2.75 -10.32 0.39
N ARG A 16 3.89 -9.66 0.62
CA ARG A 16 5.10 -9.85 -0.20
C ARG A 16 5.52 -11.32 -0.28
N GLY A 17 5.47 -12.05 0.83
CA GLY A 17 5.81 -13.48 0.88
C GLY A 17 4.89 -14.41 0.08
N GLN A 18 3.73 -13.92 -0.37
CA GLN A 18 2.80 -14.66 -1.23
C GLN A 18 2.99 -14.38 -2.72
N LEU A 19 3.76 -13.35 -3.06
CA LEU A 19 4.03 -12.96 -4.45
C LEU A 19 5.21 -13.72 -5.03
N ALA A 20 5.17 -13.95 -6.34
CA ALA A 20 6.32 -14.41 -7.11
C ALA A 20 7.41 -13.33 -7.17
N ASP A 21 8.67 -13.75 -7.33
CA ASP A 21 9.84 -12.87 -7.26
C ASP A 21 9.79 -11.71 -8.27
N ASP A 22 9.14 -11.89 -9.42
CA ASP A 22 8.96 -10.88 -10.46
C ASP A 22 7.99 -9.75 -10.06
N ALA A 23 7.04 -10.03 -9.16
CA ALA A 23 6.09 -9.05 -8.64
C ALA A 23 6.63 -8.25 -7.43
N HIS A 24 7.69 -8.73 -6.78
CA HIS A 24 8.27 -8.11 -5.57
C HIS A 24 8.68 -6.65 -5.77
N ASP A 25 9.32 -6.33 -6.89
CA ASP A 25 9.78 -4.97 -7.18
C ASP A 25 8.63 -3.99 -7.42
N GLY A 26 7.53 -4.47 -8.01
CA GLY A 26 6.30 -3.67 -8.19
C GLY A 26 5.62 -3.43 -6.84
N PHE A 27 5.51 -4.48 -6.03
CA PHE A 27 4.92 -4.43 -4.71
C PHE A 27 5.70 -3.50 -3.77
N ASP A 28 7.03 -3.60 -3.71
CA ASP A 28 7.84 -2.72 -2.84
C ASP A 28 7.69 -1.25 -3.19
N ARG A 29 7.63 -0.92 -4.48
CA ARG A 29 7.42 0.45 -4.93
C ARG A 29 6.07 0.99 -4.50
N LEU A 30 5.01 0.17 -4.61
CA LEU A 30 3.68 0.50 -4.12
C LEU A 30 3.70 0.71 -2.61
N THR A 31 4.20 -0.26 -1.84
CA THR A 31 4.21 -0.19 -0.37
C THR A 31 5.02 0.99 0.12
N HIS A 32 6.19 1.25 -0.48
CA HIS A 32 6.98 2.43 -0.16
C HIS A 32 6.21 3.72 -0.47
N ALA A 33 5.56 3.83 -1.64
CA ALA A 33 4.77 5.01 -1.97
C ALA A 33 3.60 5.25 -0.99
N VAL A 34 2.96 4.18 -0.54
CA VAL A 34 1.87 4.26 0.43
C VAL A 34 2.36 4.66 1.83
N LEU A 35 3.52 4.16 2.26
CA LEU A 35 4.07 4.39 3.59
C LEU A 35 4.90 5.69 3.71
N ALA A 36 5.53 6.15 2.63
CA ALA A 36 6.46 7.29 2.64
C ALA A 36 5.75 8.67 2.65
N ALA A 37 4.43 8.71 2.72
CA ALA A 37 3.67 9.96 2.55
C ALA A 37 3.97 10.98 3.69
N PRO A 38 4.37 12.23 3.35
CA PRO A 38 4.92 13.18 4.29
C PRO A 38 3.83 13.85 5.15
N GLY A 39 3.97 13.73 6.48
CA GLY A 39 3.09 14.41 7.44
C GLY A 39 3.55 14.16 8.88
N ALA A 40 4.19 15.17 9.48
CA ALA A 40 4.75 15.13 10.82
C ALA A 40 3.72 14.56 11.84
N SER A 41 4.11 13.49 12.55
CA SER A 41 3.40 12.82 13.66
C SER A 41 2.20 11.92 13.36
N ARG A 42 1.50 12.01 12.22
CA ARG A 42 0.30 11.19 11.96
C ARG A 42 0.28 10.64 10.54
N GLN A 43 0.20 9.32 10.41
CA GLN A 43 0.08 8.65 9.12
C GLN A 43 -1.10 9.24 8.32
N PRO A 44 -0.88 9.64 7.06
CA PRO A 44 -1.91 10.27 6.25
C PRO A 44 -3.06 9.31 5.94
N ALA A 45 -4.22 9.91 5.65
CA ALA A 45 -5.42 9.16 5.25
C ALA A 45 -5.16 8.43 3.93
N LEU A 46 -5.49 7.14 3.88
CA LEU A 46 -5.23 6.27 2.75
C LEU A 46 -5.89 6.79 1.46
N GLY A 47 -7.09 7.37 1.55
CA GLY A 47 -7.76 7.97 0.40
C GLY A 47 -7.02 9.18 -0.21
N ALA A 48 -6.24 9.93 0.58
CA ALA A 48 -5.42 11.02 0.05
C ALA A 48 -4.18 10.46 -0.68
N VAL A 49 -3.56 9.44 -0.11
CA VAL A 49 -2.39 8.75 -0.68
C VAL A 49 -2.76 8.08 -2.00
N LEU A 50 -3.84 7.30 -2.02
CA LEU A 50 -4.28 6.57 -3.21
C LEU A 50 -4.70 7.47 -4.37
N ARG A 51 -5.19 8.69 -4.10
CA ARG A 51 -5.47 9.68 -5.16
C ARG A 51 -4.21 10.21 -5.85
N GLY A 52 -3.08 10.23 -5.15
CA GLY A 52 -1.79 10.61 -5.74
C GLY A 52 -1.09 9.44 -6.44
N LEU A 53 -1.44 8.20 -6.10
CA LEU A 53 -0.78 6.99 -6.58
C LEU A 53 -1.52 6.32 -7.75
N LEU A 54 -2.84 6.27 -7.68
CA LEU A 54 -3.69 5.58 -8.66
C LEU A 54 -4.39 6.56 -9.59
N PRO A 55 -4.61 6.20 -10.86
CA PRO A 55 -5.22 7.09 -11.84
C PRO A 55 -6.70 7.38 -11.51
N GLY A 56 -7.08 8.65 -11.61
CA GLY A 56 -8.46 9.10 -11.50
C GLY A 56 -9.13 8.70 -10.18
N THR A 57 -10.20 7.91 -10.26
CA THR A 57 -10.99 7.46 -9.09
C THR A 57 -10.68 6.04 -8.65
N ALA A 58 -9.66 5.38 -9.24
CA ALA A 58 -9.32 3.98 -8.95
C ALA A 58 -9.10 3.73 -7.46
N GLY A 59 -8.35 4.60 -6.77
CA GLY A 59 -8.12 4.48 -5.32
C GLY A 59 -9.38 4.58 -4.47
N VAL A 60 -10.34 5.45 -4.83
CA VAL A 60 -11.61 5.57 -4.11
C VAL A 60 -12.51 4.37 -4.38
N ARG A 61 -12.54 3.89 -5.64
CA ARG A 61 -13.29 2.69 -6.01
C ARG A 61 -12.77 1.45 -5.31
N TRP A 62 -11.45 1.31 -5.22
CA TRP A 62 -10.79 0.23 -4.48
C TRP A 62 -11.14 0.28 -3.00
N LEU A 63 -11.02 1.46 -2.34
CA LEU A 63 -11.41 1.61 -0.93
C LEU A 63 -12.86 1.19 -0.68
N HIS A 64 -13.78 1.59 -1.54
CA HIS A 64 -15.19 1.20 -1.43
C HIS A 64 -15.39 -0.32 -1.66
N ALA A 65 -14.66 -0.92 -2.60
CA ALA A 65 -14.73 -2.36 -2.86
C ALA A 65 -14.22 -3.19 -1.67
N GLU A 66 -13.16 -2.73 -1.01
CA GLU A 66 -12.56 -3.36 0.19
C GLU A 66 -13.28 -2.97 1.50
N GLY A 67 -14.34 -2.16 1.44
CA GLY A 67 -15.08 -1.72 2.63
C GLY A 67 -14.28 -0.81 3.58
N LEU A 68 -13.25 -0.15 3.06
CA LEU A 68 -12.36 0.73 3.82
C LEU A 68 -12.83 2.18 3.80
N SER A 69 -12.67 2.87 4.93
CA SER A 69 -12.94 4.31 4.99
C SER A 69 -11.84 5.08 4.23
N PRO A 70 -12.17 6.17 3.52
CA PRO A 70 -11.16 7.07 2.96
C PRO A 70 -10.20 7.67 4.01
N THR A 71 -10.61 7.67 5.28
CA THR A 71 -9.82 8.10 6.44
C THR A 71 -9.05 6.97 7.12
N SER A 72 -9.21 5.71 6.67
CA SER A 72 -8.39 4.58 7.11
C SER A 72 -6.92 4.85 6.86
N ARG A 73 -6.07 4.14 7.59
CA ARG A 73 -4.62 4.26 7.49
C ARG A 73 -4.02 3.03 6.84
N ALA A 74 -2.81 3.17 6.29
CA ALA A 74 -2.11 2.01 5.74
C ALA A 74 -1.78 0.96 6.82
N ALA A 75 -1.67 1.37 8.09
CA ALA A 75 -1.54 0.44 9.22
C ALA A 75 -2.78 -0.44 9.46
N ASP A 76 -3.96 -0.05 8.96
CA ASP A 76 -5.20 -0.82 9.07
C ASP A 76 -5.33 -1.89 7.97
N LEU A 77 -4.39 -1.92 7.01
CA LEU A 77 -4.43 -2.86 5.89
C LEU A 77 -3.99 -4.26 6.31
N THR A 78 -4.81 -5.25 5.95
CA THR A 78 -4.46 -6.66 6.06
C THR A 78 -3.57 -7.08 4.89
N ALA A 79 -2.97 -8.27 4.98
CA ALA A 79 -2.19 -8.83 3.88
C ALA A 79 -3.04 -8.97 2.59
N ALA A 80 -4.32 -9.34 2.72
CA ALA A 80 -5.23 -9.43 1.59
C ALA A 80 -5.48 -8.07 0.93
N HIS A 81 -5.64 -7.00 1.71
CA HIS A 81 -5.79 -5.65 1.14
C HIS A 81 -4.51 -5.22 0.40
N TRP A 82 -3.32 -5.55 0.91
CA TRP A 82 -2.07 -5.23 0.23
C TRP A 82 -1.93 -5.95 -1.12
N LEU A 83 -2.32 -7.23 -1.18
CA LEU A 83 -2.34 -7.99 -2.44
C LEU A 83 -3.36 -7.41 -3.43
N SER A 84 -4.60 -7.18 -2.99
CA SER A 84 -5.66 -6.56 -3.81
C SER A 84 -5.23 -5.19 -4.35
N LEU A 85 -4.58 -4.36 -3.52
CA LEU A 85 -4.10 -3.05 -3.95
C LEU A 85 -2.99 -3.12 -5.02
N HIS A 86 -2.16 -4.17 -4.99
CA HIS A 86 -1.11 -4.36 -5.98
C HIS A 86 -1.67 -4.69 -7.38
N GLU A 87 -2.86 -5.30 -7.43
CA GLU A 87 -3.55 -5.68 -8.66
C GLU A 87 -4.51 -4.59 -9.19
N ALA A 88 -4.67 -3.47 -8.46
CA ALA A 88 -5.68 -2.44 -8.70
C ALA A 88 -5.33 -1.35 -9.72
#